data_AF-A0A640KXT0-F1
#
_entry.id   AF-A0A640KXT0-F1
#
_cell.length_a   1.000
_cell.length_b   1.000
_cell.length_c   1.000
_cell.angle_alpha   90.00
_cell.angle_beta   90.00
_cell.angle_gamma   90.00
#
_symmetry.space_group_name_H-M   'P 1'
#
loop_
_entity.id
_entity.type
_entity.pdbx_description
1 polymer ?
#
loop_
_entity_poly.entity_id
_entity_poly.type
_entity_poly.pdbx_seq_one_letter_code
_entity_poly.pdbx_strand_id
1 'polypeptide(L)'
;MWAYSEAGNGRNVCTLVVNGTLFFLTVIPSTLCPFYVLVFDGCRKDSITDGGLDGCGSDCMTGVPVQVVSPRHSFCGVAEHTVSSLFNHDSTVYLCDSCLCTSGHAGHLQKHLQRCSNAFWIPGDEIYRDEERQFCVFVLDGRKAQCAAMARRICYLSKLFLIDKVTLDDVHFFSFNALFEVDDEGFHFVGYFSKEWTSSSSCMNTLSCVMVLPPFRSKGYGSLLVRLSYAIARVEGIVGTPERPLSKSGNALFRKVWREEVLFAVFALEERGTPITVGELSKVSSLIVEDVLVALQDLDVLFSVGRQGPLLVVNTSEKRKLLQRRLPAEMLYWTSAPS
;
A
#
# COMPACT_ATOMS: atom_id res chain seq x y z
N MET A 1 22.43 -6.78 -28.79
CA MET A 1 23.26 -6.42 -29.96
C MET A 1 22.31 -5.83 -31.00
N TRP A 2 22.53 -4.60 -31.45
CA TRP A 2 21.64 -3.94 -32.41
C TRP A 2 22.05 -4.36 -33.83
N ALA A 3 21.13 -4.89 -34.62
CA ALA A 3 21.34 -5.17 -36.04
C ALA A 3 20.22 -4.50 -36.82
N TYR A 4 20.58 -3.54 -37.66
CA TYR A 4 19.66 -2.86 -38.56
C TYR A 4 19.62 -3.64 -39.88
N SER A 5 18.44 -4.03 -40.35
CA SER A 5 18.25 -4.69 -41.64
C SER A 5 16.99 -4.13 -42.28
N GLU A 6 17.13 -3.54 -43.46
CA GLU A 6 15.99 -3.14 -44.29
C GLU A 6 15.39 -4.40 -44.94
N ALA A 7 14.16 -4.74 -44.56
CA ALA A 7 13.39 -5.75 -45.28
C ALA A 7 12.79 -5.12 -46.54
N GLY A 8 13.05 -5.71 -47.71
CA GLY A 8 12.82 -5.17 -49.06
C GLY A 8 11.37 -4.89 -49.49
N ASN A 9 10.42 -4.68 -48.57
CA ASN A 9 9.01 -4.37 -48.85
C ASN A 9 8.53 -3.02 -48.27
N GLY A 10 9.44 -2.08 -47.98
CA GLY A 10 9.07 -0.72 -47.58
C GLY A 10 8.44 -0.59 -46.18
N ARG A 11 8.57 -1.62 -45.33
CA ARG A 11 8.25 -1.53 -43.90
C ARG A 11 9.57 -1.49 -43.12
N ASN A 12 9.81 -0.39 -42.41
CA ASN A 12 10.95 -0.29 -41.50
C ASN A 12 10.64 -1.15 -40.26
N VAL A 13 11.29 -2.30 -40.18
CA VAL A 13 11.19 -3.22 -39.04
C VAL A 13 12.52 -3.24 -38.31
N CYS A 14 12.52 -2.86 -37.04
CA CYS A 14 13.71 -2.98 -36.18
C CYS A 14 13.59 -4.25 -35.34
N THR A 15 14.67 -5.01 -35.25
CA THR A 15 14.72 -6.24 -34.45
C THR A 15 15.54 -6.00 -33.19
N LEU A 16 14.92 -6.19 -32.02
CA LEU A 16 15.61 -6.08 -30.73
C LEU A 16 15.69 -7.47 -30.09
N VAL A 17 16.87 -7.83 -29.60
CA VAL A 17 17.05 -9.08 -28.82
C VAL A 17 17.44 -8.72 -27.39
N VAL A 18 16.55 -9.05 -26.44
CA VAL A 18 16.79 -8.92 -25.00
C VAL A 18 16.64 -10.30 -24.37
N ASN A 19 17.67 -10.77 -23.66
CA ASN A 19 17.72 -12.09 -23.01
C ASN A 19 17.30 -13.25 -23.93
N GLY A 20 17.77 -13.25 -25.18
CA GLY A 20 17.49 -14.31 -26.16
C GLY A 20 16.08 -14.27 -26.78
N THR A 21 15.23 -13.32 -26.38
CA THR A 21 13.90 -13.13 -26.95
C THR A 21 13.95 -12.10 -28.07
N LEU A 22 13.40 -12.44 -29.23
CA LEU A 22 13.44 -11.62 -30.45
C LEU A 22 12.15 -10.80 -30.57
N PHE A 23 12.27 -9.47 -30.64
CA PHE A 23 11.16 -8.54 -30.76
C PHE A 23 11.17 -7.87 -32.15
N PHE A 24 10.00 -7.81 -32.79
CA PHE A 24 9.80 -7.14 -34.07
C PHE A 24 9.08 -5.81 -33.85
N LEU A 25 9.68 -4.71 -34.26
CA LEU A 25 9.13 -3.36 -34.11
C LEU A 25 8.61 -2.87 -35.45
N THR A 26 7.33 -2.47 -35.55
CA THR A 26 6.79 -1.86 -36.78
C THR A 26 6.77 -0.34 -36.62
N VAL A 27 7.46 0.35 -37.52
CA VAL A 27 7.46 1.82 -37.58
C VAL A 27 6.27 2.29 -38.42
N ILE A 28 5.35 3.05 -37.81
CA ILE A 28 4.25 3.71 -38.54
C ILE A 28 4.58 5.20 -38.72
N PRO A 29 4.72 5.70 -39.97
CA PRO A 29 4.89 7.12 -40.22
C PRO A 29 3.55 7.85 -40.04
N SER A 30 3.51 8.87 -39.17
CA SER A 30 2.37 9.79 -39.07
C SER A 30 2.67 11.08 -39.85
N THR A 31 1.70 11.58 -40.62
CA THR A 31 1.82 12.80 -41.42
C THR A 31 1.62 14.10 -40.62
N LEU A 32 1.33 14.02 -39.33
CA LEU A 32 1.07 15.18 -38.45
C LEU A 32 2.20 15.49 -37.46
N CYS A 33 3.22 14.64 -37.38
CA CYS A 33 4.37 14.84 -36.49
C CYS A 33 5.58 14.04 -37.03
N PRO A 34 6.79 14.61 -37.11
CA PRO A 34 7.99 13.91 -37.57
C PRO A 34 8.53 13.05 -36.43
N PHE A 35 7.75 12.08 -35.95
CA PHE A 35 8.18 11.18 -34.88
C PHE A 35 7.74 9.75 -35.16
N TYR A 36 8.68 8.86 -34.88
CA TYR A 36 8.55 7.42 -35.00
C TYR A 36 7.66 6.90 -33.87
N VAL A 37 6.51 6.34 -34.20
CA VAL A 37 5.65 5.62 -33.26
C VAL A 37 6.14 4.18 -33.19
N LEU A 38 6.54 3.72 -32.01
CA LEU A 38 6.78 2.31 -31.73
C LEU A 38 5.52 1.75 -31.08
N VAL A 39 4.72 1.03 -31.87
CA VAL A 39 3.56 0.27 -31.37
C VAL A 39 4.03 -1.16 -31.12
N PHE A 40 3.91 -1.66 -29.88
CA PHE A 40 3.98 -3.10 -29.63
C PHE A 40 2.62 -3.72 -29.97
N ASP A 41 2.56 -4.47 -31.07
CA ASP A 41 1.48 -5.44 -31.26
C ASP A 41 1.68 -6.58 -30.26
N GLY A 42 0.61 -6.88 -29.53
CA GLY A 42 0.65 -7.64 -28.28
C GLY A 42 1.34 -9.00 -28.36
N CYS A 43 1.86 -9.42 -27.20
CA CYS A 43 2.27 -10.79 -26.99
C CYS A 43 1.02 -11.69 -27.07
N ARG A 44 0.92 -12.51 -28.12
CA ARG A 44 -0.02 -13.63 -28.15
C ARG A 44 0.23 -14.47 -26.90
N LYS A 45 -0.80 -14.61 -26.06
CA LYS A 45 -0.87 -15.70 -25.09
C LYS A 45 -1.13 -16.96 -25.89
N ASP A 46 -0.09 -17.74 -26.13
CA ASP A 46 -0.31 -19.15 -26.44
C ASP A 46 -0.79 -19.82 -25.15
N SER A 47 -2.01 -20.32 -25.24
CA SER A 47 -2.67 -21.17 -24.26
C SER A 47 -1.83 -22.42 -24.00
N ILE A 48 -1.31 -22.56 -22.79
CA ILE A 48 -0.89 -23.85 -22.26
C ILE A 48 -2.04 -24.34 -21.38
N THR A 49 -2.73 -25.35 -21.90
CA THR A 49 -3.73 -26.18 -21.23
C THR A 49 -3.11 -27.03 -20.13
N ASP A 50 -3.92 -27.28 -19.10
CA ASP A 50 -3.88 -28.35 -18.09
C ASP A 50 -2.59 -29.16 -17.92
N GLY A 51 -2.08 -29.12 -16.70
CA GLY A 51 -1.08 -30.05 -16.19
C GLY A 51 -1.10 -30.11 -14.67
N GLY A 52 -1.85 -31.07 -14.13
CA GLY A 52 -1.48 -31.88 -12.97
C GLY A 52 -1.15 -31.19 -11.65
N LEU A 53 -2.00 -31.42 -10.65
CA LEU A 53 -1.57 -31.60 -9.26
C LEU A 53 -0.35 -32.53 -9.24
N ASP A 54 0.78 -32.05 -8.71
CA ASP A 54 1.64 -32.79 -7.78
C ASP A 54 2.87 -31.98 -7.37
N GLY A 55 3.18 -32.00 -6.07
CA GLY A 55 4.51 -31.71 -5.54
C GLY A 55 4.76 -30.31 -4.96
N CYS A 56 3.98 -29.87 -3.96
CA CYS A 56 4.48 -28.83 -3.06
C CYS A 56 5.40 -29.47 -2.01
N GLY A 57 6.69 -29.16 -2.13
CA GLY A 57 7.70 -29.46 -1.13
C GLY A 57 7.29 -28.98 0.26
N SER A 58 7.54 -29.85 1.22
CA SER A 58 7.39 -29.67 2.65
C SER A 58 8.39 -28.63 3.17
N ASP A 59 7.96 -27.38 3.27
CA ASP A 59 8.45 -26.47 4.31
C ASP A 59 7.26 -26.12 5.20
N CYS A 60 7.19 -26.80 6.34
CA CYS A 60 6.13 -26.70 7.32
C CYS A 60 6.17 -25.33 8.02
N MET A 61 5.16 -24.51 7.78
CA MET A 61 4.84 -23.35 8.63
C MET A 61 4.63 -23.83 10.07
N THR A 62 5.50 -23.44 10.99
CA THR A 62 5.48 -23.80 12.42
C THR A 62 4.42 -23.05 13.24
N GLY A 63 3.45 -22.40 12.58
CA GLY A 63 2.44 -21.59 13.22
C GLY A 63 1.17 -22.37 13.58
N VAL A 64 0.55 -22.00 14.70
CA VAL A 64 -0.74 -22.55 15.14
C VAL A 64 -1.87 -21.70 14.56
N PRO A 65 -2.85 -22.29 13.85
CA PRO A 65 -4.04 -21.57 13.43
C PRO A 65 -4.80 -21.01 14.63
N VAL A 66 -5.18 -19.74 14.55
CA VAL A 66 -5.97 -19.06 15.59
C VAL A 66 -7.21 -18.44 14.97
N GLN A 67 -8.38 -18.78 15.50
CA GLN A 67 -9.64 -18.13 15.21
C GLN A 67 -9.78 -16.88 16.09
N VAL A 68 -9.95 -15.73 15.46
CA VAL A 68 -10.24 -14.46 16.13
C VAL A 68 -11.72 -14.17 15.96
N VAL A 69 -12.42 -14.01 17.08
CA VAL A 69 -13.86 -13.71 17.15
C VAL A 69 -14.06 -12.35 17.77
N SER A 70 -14.55 -11.40 16.99
CA SER A 70 -14.99 -10.08 17.43
C SER A 70 -16.52 -10.01 17.47
N PRO A 71 -17.14 -8.93 18.00
CA PRO A 71 -18.60 -8.82 18.03
C PRO A 71 -19.25 -8.92 16.64
N ARG A 72 -18.54 -8.45 15.60
CA ARG A 72 -19.08 -8.30 14.24
C ARG A 72 -18.51 -9.30 13.24
N HIS A 73 -17.33 -9.85 13.52
CA HIS A 73 -16.59 -10.65 12.55
C HIS A 73 -15.87 -11.83 13.20
N SER A 74 -15.75 -12.93 12.46
CA SER A 74 -14.85 -14.05 12.78
C SER A 74 -13.87 -14.25 11.62
N PHE A 75 -12.59 -14.40 11.92
CA PHE A 75 -11.54 -14.59 10.92
C PHE A 75 -10.37 -15.38 11.47
N CYS A 76 -9.57 -15.99 10.60
CA CYS A 76 -8.44 -16.82 10.99
C CYS A 76 -7.11 -16.09 10.78
N GLY A 77 -6.19 -16.26 11.72
CA GLY A 77 -4.78 -15.87 11.63
C GLY A 77 -3.87 -17.05 11.98
N VAL A 78 -2.56 -16.79 11.97
CA VAL A 78 -1.54 -17.81 12.29
C VAL A 78 -0.66 -17.27 13.40
N ALA A 79 -0.66 -17.92 14.57
CA ALA A 79 0.18 -17.55 15.69
C ALA A 79 1.51 -18.31 15.65
N GLU A 80 2.61 -17.57 15.58
CA GLU A 80 3.94 -18.10 15.85
C GLU A 80 4.16 -18.30 17.35
N HIS A 81 5.18 -19.08 17.72
CA HIS A 81 5.56 -19.32 19.13
C HIS A 81 5.74 -18.05 19.97
N THR A 82 6.10 -16.93 19.35
CA THR A 82 6.31 -15.63 20.04
C THR A 82 5.04 -15.02 20.61
N VAL A 83 3.89 -15.35 20.03
CA VAL A 83 2.58 -14.82 20.44
C VAL A 83 1.61 -15.92 20.87
N SER A 84 1.99 -17.20 20.75
CA SER A 84 1.13 -18.32 21.10
C SER A 84 0.70 -18.32 22.57
N SER A 85 1.53 -17.81 23.49
CA SER A 85 1.17 -17.67 24.91
C SER A 85 0.08 -16.62 25.17
N LEU A 86 -0.17 -15.73 24.23
CA LEU A 86 -1.25 -14.74 24.30
C LEU A 86 -2.61 -15.33 23.91
N PHE A 87 -2.62 -16.56 23.38
CA PHE A 87 -3.81 -17.20 22.81
C PHE A 87 -4.08 -18.53 23.52
N ASN A 88 -5.34 -18.76 23.90
CA ASN A 88 -5.75 -19.95 24.65
C ASN A 88 -5.47 -21.25 23.88
N HIS A 89 -5.37 -22.36 24.61
CA HIS A 89 -5.20 -23.71 24.05
C HIS A 89 -6.28 -24.11 23.03
N ASP A 90 -7.48 -23.53 23.11
CA ASP A 90 -8.62 -23.82 22.22
C ASP A 90 -8.53 -23.11 20.86
N SER A 91 -7.36 -22.55 20.51
CA SER A 91 -7.10 -21.85 19.25
C SER A 91 -8.09 -20.72 18.93
N THR A 92 -8.85 -20.23 19.92
CA THR A 92 -9.87 -19.19 19.74
C THR A 92 -9.62 -18.02 20.68
N VAL A 93 -9.72 -16.81 20.14
CA VAL A 93 -9.45 -15.56 20.84
C VAL A 93 -10.61 -14.60 20.62
N TYR A 94 -11.16 -14.07 21.70
CA TYR A 94 -12.24 -13.11 21.65
C TYR A 94 -11.69 -11.69 21.73
N LEU A 95 -11.93 -10.88 20.70
CA LEU A 95 -11.33 -9.57 20.48
C LEU A 95 -12.37 -8.47 20.59
N CYS A 96 -12.10 -7.44 21.39
CA CYS A 96 -12.85 -6.17 21.32
C CYS A 96 -12.44 -5.41 20.06
N ASP A 97 -13.40 -5.06 19.20
CA ASP A 97 -13.17 -4.35 17.95
C ASP A 97 -12.84 -2.86 18.14
N SER A 98 -13.16 -2.25 19.29
CA SER A 98 -12.75 -0.87 19.58
C SER A 98 -11.36 -0.77 20.20
N CYS A 99 -11.09 -1.51 21.29
CA CYS A 99 -9.84 -1.35 22.04
C CYS A 99 -8.76 -2.38 21.72
N LEU A 100 -9.11 -3.45 21.02
CA LEU A 100 -8.27 -4.62 20.71
C LEU A 100 -7.84 -5.46 21.90
N CYS A 101 -8.47 -5.31 23.07
CA CYS A 101 -8.27 -6.24 24.18
C CYS A 101 -8.77 -7.63 23.79
N THR A 102 -7.92 -8.62 24.03
CA THR A 102 -8.22 -10.02 23.81
C THR A 102 -8.70 -10.68 25.11
N SER A 103 -9.49 -11.74 24.97
CA SER A 103 -9.94 -12.56 26.07
C SER A 103 -10.10 -14.00 25.62
N GLY A 104 -9.94 -14.93 26.57
CA GLY A 104 -10.05 -16.37 26.29
C GLY A 104 -11.47 -16.90 26.17
N HIS A 105 -12.49 -16.13 26.56
CA HIS A 105 -13.87 -16.59 26.66
C HIS A 105 -14.86 -15.51 26.18
N ALA A 106 -15.90 -15.93 25.46
CA ALA A 106 -16.95 -15.03 24.95
C ALA A 106 -17.61 -14.19 26.06
N GLY A 107 -17.88 -14.78 27.23
CA GLY A 107 -18.49 -14.07 28.36
C GLY A 107 -17.63 -12.95 28.94
N HIS A 108 -16.29 -13.04 28.82
CA HIS A 108 -15.40 -11.94 29.22
C HIS A 108 -15.43 -10.79 28.22
N LEU A 109 -15.46 -11.10 26.92
CA LEU A 109 -15.67 -10.09 25.89
C LEU A 109 -17.00 -9.35 26.09
N GLN A 110 -18.11 -10.07 26.31
CA GLN A 110 -19.41 -9.44 26.55
C GLN A 110 -19.39 -8.47 27.73
N LYS A 111 -18.78 -8.86 28.86
CA LYS A 111 -18.61 -7.97 30.03
C LYS A 111 -17.70 -6.78 29.72
N HIS A 112 -16.68 -6.97 28.89
CA HIS A 112 -15.77 -5.91 28.48
C HIS A 112 -16.48 -4.87 27.59
N LEU A 113 -17.27 -5.30 26.60
CA LEU A 113 -17.98 -4.41 25.67
C LEU A 113 -18.91 -3.43 26.42
N GLN A 114 -19.56 -3.88 27.50
CA GLN A 114 -20.43 -3.04 28.34
C GLN A 114 -19.70 -1.90 29.08
N ARG A 115 -18.36 -1.97 29.17
CA ARG A 115 -17.53 -1.04 29.94
C ARG A 115 -16.39 -0.45 29.14
N CYS A 116 -16.30 -0.76 27.85
CA CYS A 116 -15.18 -0.36 27.01
C CYS A 116 -15.28 1.14 26.71
N SER A 117 -14.44 1.94 27.36
CA SER A 117 -14.38 3.39 27.07
C SER A 117 -13.93 3.67 25.64
N ASN A 118 -13.16 2.76 25.02
CA ASN A 118 -12.66 2.96 23.67
C ASN A 118 -13.71 2.83 22.57
N ALA A 119 -14.91 2.35 22.88
CA ALA A 119 -16.04 2.45 21.96
C ALA A 119 -16.30 3.91 21.56
N PHE A 120 -16.14 4.85 22.50
CA PHE A 120 -16.44 6.28 22.27
C PHE A 120 -15.24 7.20 22.40
N TRP A 121 -14.04 6.66 22.62
CA TRP A 121 -12.82 7.45 22.78
C TRP A 121 -11.56 6.66 22.40
N ILE A 122 -10.89 7.04 21.31
CA ILE A 122 -9.60 6.45 20.92
C ILE A 122 -8.46 7.33 21.47
N PRO A 123 -7.44 6.76 22.15
CA PRO A 123 -6.29 7.53 22.60
C PRO A 123 -5.52 8.07 21.40
N GLY A 124 -5.00 9.29 21.48
CA GLY A 124 -4.21 9.89 20.40
C GLY A 124 -4.96 10.97 19.66
N ASP A 125 -4.44 11.34 18.50
CA ASP A 125 -4.88 12.52 17.75
C ASP A 125 -5.59 12.07 16.48
N GLU A 126 -6.83 12.51 16.25
CA GLU A 126 -7.55 12.23 15.00
C GLU A 126 -6.96 13.06 13.87
N ILE A 127 -6.46 12.42 12.82
CA ILE A 127 -5.75 13.08 11.71
C ILE A 127 -6.52 13.04 10.40
N TYR A 128 -7.55 12.21 10.29
CA TYR A 128 -8.33 12.06 9.07
C TYR A 128 -9.74 11.58 9.40
N ARG A 129 -10.75 12.19 8.78
CA ARG A 129 -12.15 11.78 8.87
C ARG A 129 -12.84 11.90 7.53
N ASP A 130 -13.52 10.84 7.14
CA ASP A 130 -14.40 10.79 5.98
C ASP A 130 -15.82 10.47 6.49
N GLU A 131 -16.64 11.52 6.60
CA GLU A 131 -18.03 11.39 7.07
C GLU A 131 -18.92 10.69 6.05
N GLU A 132 -18.65 10.77 4.75
CA GLU A 132 -19.47 10.10 3.74
C GLU A 132 -19.27 8.58 3.82
N ARG A 133 -18.02 8.15 4.01
CA ARG A 133 -17.65 6.72 4.10
C ARG A 133 -17.60 6.20 5.53
N GLN A 134 -17.89 7.05 6.52
CA GLN A 134 -18.01 6.70 7.93
C GLN A 134 -16.75 6.02 8.49
N PHE A 135 -15.58 6.65 8.30
CA PHE A 135 -14.33 6.18 8.91
C PHE A 135 -13.43 7.34 9.33
N CYS A 136 -12.49 7.05 10.23
CA CYS A 136 -11.48 8.00 10.68
C CYS A 136 -10.14 7.32 10.97
N VAL A 137 -9.06 8.10 11.02
CA VAL A 137 -7.72 7.65 11.36
C VAL A 137 -7.19 8.43 12.55
N PHE A 138 -6.73 7.70 13.57
CA PHE A 138 -6.06 8.23 14.74
C PHE A 138 -4.56 7.94 14.68
N VAL A 139 -3.76 8.88 15.15
CA VAL A 139 -2.33 8.69 15.42
C VAL A 139 -2.11 8.37 16.88
N LEU A 140 -1.70 7.14 17.13
CA LEU A 140 -1.27 6.66 18.45
C LEU A 140 0.25 6.87 18.57
N ASP A 141 0.65 7.88 19.34
CA ASP A 141 2.06 8.10 19.65
C ASP A 141 2.57 7.06 20.66
N GLY A 142 3.41 6.12 20.22
CA GLY A 142 3.91 5.05 21.07
C GLY A 142 4.74 5.52 22.27
N ARG A 143 5.20 6.78 22.30
CA ARG A 143 5.90 7.39 23.44
C ARG A 143 4.93 7.77 24.56
N LYS A 144 3.66 8.02 24.25
CA LYS A 144 2.61 8.38 25.22
C LYS A 144 2.04 7.11 25.87
N ALA A 145 2.04 7.04 27.20
CA ALA A 145 1.61 5.85 27.95
C ALA A 145 0.19 5.37 27.59
N GLN A 146 -0.76 6.31 27.41
CA GLN A 146 -2.14 6.03 27.03
C GLN A 146 -2.29 5.38 25.64
N CYS A 147 -1.39 5.73 24.70
CA CYS A 147 -1.37 5.21 23.34
C CYS A 147 -0.60 3.89 23.26
N ALA A 148 0.50 3.76 24.02
CA ALA A 148 1.38 2.60 24.01
C ALA A 148 0.64 1.28 24.28
N ALA A 149 -0.35 1.30 25.18
CA ALA A 149 -1.14 0.10 25.48
C ALA A 149 -1.96 -0.39 24.27
N MET A 150 -2.60 0.51 23.53
CA MET A 150 -3.33 0.17 22.30
C MET A 150 -2.38 -0.21 21.17
N ALA A 151 -1.26 0.50 21.02
CA ALA A 151 -0.22 0.20 20.03
C ALA A 151 0.35 -1.22 20.21
N ARG A 152 0.62 -1.67 21.45
CA ARG A 152 1.06 -3.06 21.70
C ARG A 152 0.00 -4.08 21.29
N ARG A 153 -1.28 -3.81 21.58
CA ARG A 153 -2.37 -4.70 21.16
C ARG A 153 -2.49 -4.78 19.64
N ILE A 154 -2.30 -3.66 18.94
CA ILE A 154 -2.16 -3.65 17.47
C ILE A 154 -0.99 -4.53 17.04
N CYS A 155 0.18 -4.41 17.67
CA CYS A 155 1.35 -5.22 17.33
C CYS A 155 1.08 -6.72 17.47
N TYR A 156 0.53 -7.16 18.60
CA TYR A 156 0.22 -8.58 18.84
C TYR A 156 -0.80 -9.11 17.84
N LEU A 157 -1.88 -8.35 17.59
CA LEU A 157 -2.88 -8.72 16.60
C LEU A 157 -2.28 -8.81 15.19
N SER A 158 -1.39 -7.88 14.84
CA SER A 158 -0.75 -7.83 13.52
C SER A 158 0.20 -8.99 13.28
N LYS A 159 0.87 -9.48 14.32
CA LYS A 159 1.79 -10.61 14.21
C LYS A 159 1.10 -11.88 13.71
N LEU A 160 -0.22 -12.01 13.91
CA LEU A 160 -1.03 -13.09 13.33
C LEU A 160 -1.10 -13.08 11.79
N PHE A 161 -0.79 -11.94 11.16
CA PHE A 161 -0.96 -11.71 9.73
C PHE A 161 0.31 -11.22 9.03
N LEU A 162 1.29 -10.74 9.79
CA LEU A 162 2.57 -10.23 9.31
C LEU A 162 3.70 -11.10 9.87
N ILE A 163 4.11 -12.10 9.08
CA ILE A 163 5.16 -13.06 9.44
C ILE A 163 6.46 -12.32 9.76
N ASP A 164 6.85 -11.35 8.92
CA ASP A 164 8.11 -10.62 9.06
C ASP A 164 8.07 -9.53 10.15
N LYS A 165 6.98 -9.41 10.93
CA LYS A 165 6.93 -8.44 12.03
C LYS A 165 7.78 -8.93 13.20
N VAL A 166 8.79 -8.14 13.56
CA VAL A 166 9.72 -8.44 14.67
C VAL A 166 9.38 -7.63 15.93
N THR A 167 9.11 -6.33 15.79
CA THR A 167 8.90 -5.45 16.95
C THR A 167 7.47 -5.52 17.49
N LEU A 168 7.33 -5.93 18.75
CA LEU A 168 6.05 -6.04 19.46
C LEU A 168 5.93 -5.05 20.63
N ASP A 169 6.96 -4.96 21.48
CA ASP A 169 6.91 -4.19 22.73
C ASP A 169 7.52 -2.80 22.63
N ASP A 170 8.51 -2.61 21.75
CA ASP A 170 9.21 -1.33 21.53
C ASP A 170 8.38 -0.35 20.68
N VAL A 171 7.13 -0.14 21.09
CA VAL A 171 6.18 0.75 20.41
C VAL A 171 6.60 2.21 20.43
N HIS A 172 7.46 2.60 21.38
CA HIS A 172 7.90 3.98 21.57
C HIS A 172 8.73 4.54 20.40
N PHE A 173 9.30 3.69 19.55
CA PHE A 173 9.97 4.11 18.32
C PHE A 173 9.00 4.48 17.18
N PHE A 174 7.70 4.19 17.33
CA PHE A 174 6.74 4.29 16.24
C PHE A 174 5.53 5.18 16.58
N SER A 175 5.03 5.82 15.54
CA SER A 175 3.66 6.32 15.42
C SER A 175 2.80 5.26 14.76
N PHE A 176 1.61 4.98 15.31
CA PHE A 176 0.65 4.04 14.75
C PHE A 176 -0.56 4.80 14.23
N ASN A 177 -0.77 4.78 12.91
CA ASN A 177 -1.89 5.44 12.24
C ASN A 177 -3.02 4.40 12.10
N ALA A 178 -3.91 4.37 13.08
CA ALA A 178 -4.96 3.37 13.24
C ALA A 178 -6.28 3.84 12.60
N LEU A 179 -6.80 3.04 11.69
CA LEU A 179 -8.04 3.27 10.96
C LEU A 179 -9.22 2.58 11.65
N PHE A 180 -10.32 3.32 11.78
CA PHE A 180 -11.57 2.85 12.38
C PHE A 180 -12.75 3.15 11.45
N GLU A 181 -13.61 2.16 11.21
CA GLU A 181 -14.99 2.41 10.78
C GLU A 181 -15.75 3.00 11.99
N VAL A 182 -16.69 3.91 11.73
CA VAL A 182 -17.47 4.60 12.77
C VAL A 182 -18.95 4.33 12.52
N ASP A 183 -19.67 3.93 13.55
CA ASP A 183 -21.13 3.86 13.54
C ASP A 183 -21.72 4.31 14.88
N ASP A 184 -23.02 4.12 15.07
CA ASP A 184 -23.75 4.53 16.29
C ASP A 184 -23.24 3.82 17.57
N GLU A 185 -22.58 2.67 17.44
CA GLU A 185 -21.95 1.94 18.54
C GLU A 185 -20.51 2.40 18.80
N GLY A 186 -19.96 3.25 17.93
CA GLY A 186 -18.70 3.94 18.12
C GLY A 186 -17.59 3.56 17.13
N PHE A 187 -16.37 3.40 17.64
CA PHE A 187 -15.18 3.13 16.82
C PHE A 187 -14.89 1.63 16.68
N HIS A 188 -14.68 1.18 15.43
CA HIS A 188 -14.39 -0.21 15.09
C HIS A 188 -13.08 -0.31 14.30
N PHE A 189 -12.05 -0.88 14.90
CA PHE A 189 -10.72 -0.99 14.29
C PHE A 189 -10.73 -1.84 13.03
N VAL A 190 -10.11 -1.32 11.98
CA VAL A 190 -10.05 -1.93 10.64
C VAL A 190 -8.63 -2.36 10.30
N GLY A 191 -7.65 -1.53 10.63
CA GLY A 191 -6.27 -1.70 10.21
C GLY A 191 -5.41 -0.52 10.64
N TYR A 192 -4.13 -0.56 10.28
CA TYR A 192 -3.20 0.50 10.59
C TYR A 192 -2.00 0.50 9.65
N PHE A 193 -1.23 1.57 9.69
CA PHE A 193 0.20 1.48 9.40
C PHE A 193 1.03 2.06 10.54
N SER A 194 2.24 1.54 10.76
CA SER A 194 3.23 2.14 11.66
C SER A 194 4.25 2.93 10.86
N LYS A 195 4.80 3.97 11.49
CA LYS A 195 5.86 4.80 10.94
C LYS A 195 6.84 5.10 12.06
N GLU A 196 8.14 4.93 11.81
CA GLU A 196 9.17 5.28 12.78
C GLU A 196 9.15 6.80 13.04
N TRP A 197 9.39 7.22 14.29
CA TRP A 197 9.70 8.61 14.56
C TRP A 197 11.01 8.96 13.85
N THR A 198 10.97 9.97 12.96
CA THR A 198 12.13 10.45 12.22
C THR A 198 13.27 10.82 13.17
N SER A 199 14.19 9.89 13.39
CA SER A 199 15.33 10.04 14.30
C SER A 199 16.63 10.40 13.55
N SER A 200 16.63 10.28 12.22
CA SER A 200 17.76 10.66 11.36
C SER A 200 17.30 11.08 9.97
N SER A 201 18.01 12.04 9.36
CA SER A 201 17.82 12.50 7.98
C SER A 201 18.05 11.42 6.91
N SER A 202 18.38 10.19 7.31
CA SER A 202 18.58 9.02 6.44
C SER A 202 17.39 8.07 6.36
N CYS A 203 16.39 8.18 7.25
CA CYS A 203 15.22 7.29 7.20
C CYS A 203 14.21 7.81 6.17
N MET A 204 14.18 7.16 4.99
CA MET A 204 13.25 7.47 3.90
C MET A 204 11.95 6.65 3.97
N ASN A 205 11.73 5.90 5.05
CA ASN A 205 10.57 5.02 5.15
C ASN A 205 9.30 5.83 5.44
N THR A 206 8.35 5.78 4.51
CA THR A 206 7.01 6.39 4.69
C THR A 206 6.15 5.60 5.67
N LEU A 207 6.40 4.29 5.78
CA LEU A 207 5.83 3.40 6.78
C LEU A 207 6.73 2.17 6.98
N SER A 208 6.57 1.51 8.12
CA SER A 208 7.25 0.28 8.53
C SER A 208 6.38 -0.97 8.37
N CYS A 209 5.14 -0.92 8.85
CA CYS A 209 4.19 -2.02 8.70
C CYS A 209 2.86 -1.46 8.22
N VAL A 210 2.12 -2.23 7.43
CA VAL A 210 0.72 -1.94 7.08
C VAL A 210 -0.09 -3.23 7.17
N MET A 211 -1.25 -3.16 7.81
CA MET A 211 -2.13 -4.30 7.97
C MET A 211 -3.59 -3.86 7.95
N VAL A 212 -4.41 -4.61 7.22
CA VAL A 212 -5.87 -4.53 7.26
C VAL A 212 -6.41 -5.88 7.70
N LEU A 213 -7.31 -5.88 8.67
CA LEU A 213 -7.90 -7.12 9.17
C LEU A 213 -8.61 -7.85 8.03
N PRO A 214 -8.57 -9.20 8.00
CA PRO A 214 -9.12 -9.99 6.91
C PRO A 214 -10.53 -9.59 6.43
N PRO A 215 -11.51 -9.29 7.31
CA PRO A 215 -12.86 -8.93 6.89
C PRO A 215 -12.96 -7.66 6.04
N PHE A 216 -11.97 -6.76 6.10
CA PHE A 216 -12.03 -5.45 5.45
C PHE A 216 -11.10 -5.31 4.24
N ARG A 217 -10.35 -6.36 3.85
CA ARG A 217 -9.32 -6.27 2.80
C ARG A 217 -9.86 -5.94 1.41
N SER A 218 -11.12 -6.28 1.12
CA SER A 218 -11.79 -5.98 -0.16
C SER A 218 -12.38 -4.56 -0.24
N LYS A 219 -12.39 -3.80 0.87
CA LYS A 219 -12.98 -2.45 0.95
C LYS A 219 -12.05 -1.32 0.48
N GLY A 220 -10.82 -1.64 0.07
CA GLY A 220 -9.86 -0.65 -0.43
C GLY A 220 -9.05 0.09 0.65
N TYR A 221 -9.23 -0.26 1.92
CA TYR A 221 -8.51 0.37 3.04
C TYR A 221 -7.00 0.22 3.01
N GLY A 222 -6.48 -0.87 2.44
CA GLY A 222 -5.04 -1.00 2.25
C GLY A 222 -4.48 0.11 1.37
N SER A 223 -5.18 0.44 0.27
CA SER A 223 -4.77 1.53 -0.61
C SER A 223 -4.96 2.88 0.06
N LEU A 224 -6.02 3.05 0.88
CA LEU A 224 -6.24 4.24 1.68
C LEU A 224 -5.06 4.52 2.64
N LEU A 225 -4.66 3.52 3.44
CA LEU A 225 -3.58 3.65 4.41
C LEU A 225 -2.24 3.98 3.76
N VAL A 226 -1.92 3.32 2.65
CA VAL A 226 -0.69 3.61 1.89
C VAL A 226 -0.74 5.00 1.26
N ARG A 227 -1.87 5.44 0.70
CA ARG A 227 -1.99 6.82 0.20
C ARG A 227 -1.84 7.84 1.33
N LEU A 228 -2.36 7.53 2.51
CA LEU A 228 -2.26 8.40 3.68
C LEU A 228 -0.81 8.53 4.15
N SER A 229 -0.03 7.46 4.14
CA SER A 229 1.40 7.55 4.48
C SER A 229 2.18 8.46 3.52
N TYR A 230 1.90 8.40 2.21
CA TYR A 230 2.49 9.33 1.24
C TYR A 230 1.96 10.76 1.36
N ALA A 231 0.69 10.95 1.74
CA ALA A 231 0.13 12.26 2.01
C ALA A 231 0.84 12.93 3.22
N ILE A 232 1.07 12.17 4.28
CA ILE A 232 1.87 12.61 5.43
C ILE A 232 3.31 12.93 5.01
N ALA A 233 3.96 12.04 4.24
CA ALA A 233 5.31 12.26 3.75
C ALA A 233 5.44 13.54 2.90
N ARG A 234 4.44 13.83 2.05
CA ARG A 234 4.38 15.09 1.29
C ARG A 234 4.33 16.32 2.18
N VAL A 235 3.50 16.29 3.23
CA VAL A 235 3.40 17.41 4.19
C VAL A 235 4.73 17.62 4.92
N GLU A 236 5.45 16.54 5.22
CA GLU A 236 6.75 16.60 5.88
C GLU A 236 7.92 16.89 4.92
N GLY A 237 7.66 17.01 3.61
CA GLY A 237 8.71 17.23 2.61
C GLY A 237 9.63 16.02 2.39
N ILE A 238 9.18 14.82 2.76
CA ILE A 238 9.94 13.57 2.62
C ILE A 238 9.59 12.93 1.27
N VAL A 239 10.64 12.55 0.54
CA VAL A 239 10.57 11.60 -0.57
C VAL A 239 10.92 10.24 -0.02
N GLY A 240 10.02 9.27 -0.12
CA GLY A 240 10.16 8.02 0.61
C GLY A 240 9.68 6.77 -0.13
N THR A 241 9.84 5.65 0.56
CA THR A 241 9.53 4.28 0.13
C THR A 241 8.96 3.51 1.33
N PRO A 242 8.26 2.37 1.20
CA PRO A 242 7.99 1.53 2.36
C PRO A 242 9.24 0.79 2.83
N GLU A 243 9.27 0.42 4.11
CA GLU A 243 10.26 -0.51 4.64
C GLU A 243 10.23 -1.85 3.87
N ARG A 244 11.42 -2.44 3.67
CA ARG A 244 11.63 -3.68 2.91
C ARG A 244 12.23 -4.75 3.81
N PRO A 245 11.96 -6.04 3.55
CA PRO A 245 11.23 -6.60 2.41
C PRO A 245 9.70 -6.44 2.50
N LEU A 246 9.03 -6.38 1.35
CA LEU A 246 7.56 -6.37 1.26
C LEU A 246 7.02 -7.79 1.12
N SER A 247 5.89 -8.07 1.78
CA SER A 247 5.12 -9.29 1.52
C SER A 247 4.57 -9.30 0.08
N LYS A 248 4.22 -10.48 -0.46
CA LYS A 248 3.64 -10.60 -1.82
C LYS A 248 2.40 -9.70 -2.01
N SER A 249 1.51 -9.69 -1.02
CA SER A 249 0.32 -8.84 -1.02
C SER A 249 0.67 -7.36 -0.85
N GLY A 250 1.66 -7.05 -0.02
CA GLY A 250 2.21 -5.70 0.13
C GLY A 250 2.78 -5.17 -1.19
N ASN A 251 3.59 -5.96 -1.91
CA ASN A 251 4.16 -5.54 -3.20
C ASN A 251 3.06 -5.21 -4.22
N ALA A 252 2.05 -6.05 -4.35
CA ALA A 252 0.91 -5.78 -5.23
C ALA A 252 0.15 -4.50 -4.82
N LEU A 253 -0.03 -4.28 -3.51
CA LEU A 253 -0.66 -3.08 -2.96
C LEU A 253 0.14 -1.80 -3.27
N PHE A 254 1.45 -1.81 -3.01
CA PHE A 254 2.31 -0.66 -3.25
C PHE A 254 2.43 -0.32 -4.73
N ARG A 255 2.66 -1.31 -5.61
CA ARG A 255 2.72 -1.06 -7.07
C ARG A 255 1.43 -0.43 -7.59
N LYS A 256 0.26 -0.86 -7.08
CA LYS A 256 -1.01 -0.21 -7.40
C LYS A 256 -1.04 1.26 -6.99
N VAL A 257 -0.66 1.57 -5.76
CA VAL A 257 -0.66 2.96 -5.27
C VAL A 257 0.39 3.81 -5.98
N TRP A 258 1.58 3.30 -6.22
CA TRP A 258 2.64 4.03 -6.94
C TRP A 258 2.21 4.44 -8.34
N ARG A 259 1.55 3.55 -9.09
CA ARG A 259 0.97 3.92 -10.39
C ARG A 259 0.00 5.09 -10.25
N GLU A 260 -0.90 5.06 -9.28
CA GLU A 260 -1.88 6.12 -9.07
C GLU A 260 -1.20 7.43 -8.65
N GLU A 261 -0.22 7.40 -7.74
CA GLU A 261 0.53 8.59 -7.30
C GLU A 261 1.38 9.20 -8.43
N VAL A 262 2.01 8.38 -9.28
CA VAL A 262 2.71 8.87 -10.48
C VAL A 262 1.74 9.50 -11.47
N LEU A 263 0.57 8.91 -11.71
CA LEU A 263 -0.45 9.51 -12.57
C LEU A 263 -0.96 10.84 -12.01
N PHE A 264 -1.16 10.95 -10.69
CA PHE A 264 -1.50 12.22 -10.06
C PHE A 264 -0.41 13.27 -10.23
N ALA A 265 0.86 12.87 -10.11
CA ALA A 265 1.99 13.76 -10.33
C ALA A 265 2.07 14.24 -11.78
N VAL A 266 1.86 13.36 -12.75
CA VAL A 266 1.77 13.73 -14.18
C VAL A 266 0.68 14.79 -14.38
N PHE A 267 -0.55 14.53 -13.90
CA PHE A 267 -1.66 15.47 -14.10
C PHE A 267 -1.40 16.83 -13.45
N ALA A 268 -0.83 16.84 -12.25
CA ALA A 268 -0.49 18.08 -11.55
C ALA A 268 0.61 18.88 -12.28
N LEU A 269 1.59 18.21 -12.89
CA LEU A 269 2.66 18.87 -13.65
C LEU A 269 2.13 19.41 -14.99
N GLU A 270 1.27 18.64 -15.68
CA GLU A 270 0.58 19.09 -16.91
C GLU A 270 -0.22 20.37 -16.66
N GLU A 271 -1.02 20.41 -15.60
CA GLU A 271 -1.84 21.57 -15.23
C GLU A 271 -1.00 22.82 -14.95
N ARG A 272 0.22 22.63 -14.43
CA ARG A 272 1.18 23.71 -14.16
C ARG A 272 2.03 24.09 -15.37
N GLY A 273 1.92 23.37 -16.50
CA GLY A 273 2.81 23.54 -17.65
C GLY A 273 4.28 23.23 -17.34
N THR A 274 4.54 22.43 -16.30
CA THR A 274 5.91 22.08 -15.88
C THR A 274 6.40 20.86 -16.66
N PRO A 275 7.66 20.84 -17.16
CA PRO A 275 8.20 19.67 -17.84
C PRO A 275 8.16 18.42 -16.97
N ILE A 276 7.57 17.35 -17.49
CA ILE A 276 7.49 16.07 -16.78
C ILE A 276 8.86 15.38 -16.86
N THR A 277 9.57 15.35 -15.74
CA THR A 277 10.82 14.61 -15.57
C THR A 277 10.67 13.61 -14.43
N VAL A 278 11.50 12.57 -14.40
CA VAL A 278 11.50 11.58 -13.30
C VAL A 278 11.74 12.26 -11.95
N GLY A 279 12.60 13.27 -11.90
CA GLY A 279 12.86 14.06 -10.69
C GLY A 279 11.64 14.86 -10.23
N GLU A 280 10.91 15.50 -11.14
CA GLU A 280 9.67 16.22 -10.78
C GLU A 280 8.55 15.27 -10.37
N LEU A 281 8.43 14.10 -11.01
CA LEU A 281 7.48 13.07 -10.59
C LEU A 281 7.77 12.58 -9.18
N SER A 282 9.05 12.32 -8.86
CA SER A 282 9.48 11.92 -7.52
C SER A 282 9.10 12.96 -6.46
N LYS A 283 9.41 14.24 -6.71
CA LYS A 283 9.07 15.34 -5.80
C LYS A 283 7.56 15.50 -5.58
N VAL A 284 6.77 15.47 -6.65
CA VAL A 284 5.31 15.72 -6.56
C VAL A 284 4.57 14.53 -5.94
N SER A 285 5.03 13.30 -6.22
CA SER A 285 4.41 12.08 -5.66
C SER A 285 4.92 11.71 -4.26
N SER A 286 6.06 12.25 -3.82
CA SER A 286 6.84 11.80 -2.64
C SER A 286 7.33 10.36 -2.73
N LEU A 287 7.48 9.82 -3.95
CA LEU A 287 8.10 8.53 -4.21
C LEU A 287 9.58 8.69 -4.52
N ILE A 288 10.42 7.80 -3.99
CA ILE A 288 11.81 7.69 -4.48
C ILE A 288 11.84 7.41 -5.98
N VAL A 289 12.92 7.82 -6.65
CA VAL A 289 13.08 7.70 -8.10
C VAL A 289 12.90 6.25 -8.56
N GLU A 290 13.40 5.29 -7.79
CA GLU A 290 13.31 3.86 -8.08
C GLU A 290 11.85 3.39 -8.16
N ASP A 291 11.01 3.80 -7.20
CA ASP A 291 9.60 3.42 -7.17
C ASP A 291 8.79 4.15 -8.25
N VAL A 292 9.18 5.38 -8.61
CA VAL A 292 8.65 6.08 -9.79
C VAL A 292 8.96 5.31 -11.07
N LEU A 293 10.19 4.85 -11.25
CA LEU A 293 10.59 4.07 -12.43
C LEU A 293 9.82 2.75 -12.52
N VAL A 294 9.64 2.06 -11.40
CA VAL A 294 8.81 0.84 -11.33
C VAL A 294 7.36 1.13 -11.73
N ALA A 295 6.78 2.22 -11.23
CA ALA A 295 5.41 2.60 -11.58
C ALA A 295 5.26 2.98 -13.05
N LEU A 296 6.22 3.71 -13.63
CA LEU A 296 6.24 4.06 -15.04
C LEU A 296 6.36 2.82 -15.93
N GLN A 297 7.19 1.86 -15.52
CA GLN A 297 7.30 0.57 -16.19
C GLN A 297 5.97 -0.19 -16.15
N ASP A 298 5.29 -0.25 -15.00
CA ASP A 298 3.98 -0.91 -14.87
C ASP A 298 2.84 -0.20 -15.63
N LEU A 299 3.05 1.06 -16.01
CA LEU A 299 2.12 1.86 -16.81
C LEU A 299 2.46 1.81 -18.32
N ASP A 300 3.47 1.02 -18.71
CA ASP A 300 3.97 0.92 -20.08
C ASP A 300 4.35 2.29 -20.68
N VAL A 301 4.91 3.19 -19.86
CA VAL A 301 5.26 4.56 -20.27
C VAL A 301 6.61 4.59 -20.97
N LEU A 302 6.64 5.16 -22.18
CA LEU A 302 7.85 5.31 -22.98
C LEU A 302 8.46 6.71 -22.82
N PHE A 303 9.78 6.76 -22.62
CA PHE A 303 10.56 8.01 -22.65
C PHE A 303 11.33 8.11 -23.97
N SER A 304 11.25 9.27 -24.62
CA SER A 304 12.14 9.61 -25.74
C SER A 304 13.37 10.34 -25.20
N VAL A 305 14.56 10.03 -25.74
CA VAL A 305 15.83 10.70 -25.39
C VAL A 305 15.97 12.08 -26.07
N GLY A 306 14.93 12.55 -26.77
CA GLY A 306 14.86 13.89 -27.36
C GLY A 306 14.44 14.98 -26.37
N ARG A 307 14.50 16.25 -26.79
CA ARG A 307 14.03 17.45 -26.04
C ARG A 307 12.52 17.47 -25.72
N GLN A 308 11.82 16.34 -25.83
CA GLN A 308 10.39 16.21 -25.57
C GLN A 308 10.21 15.20 -24.43
N GLY A 309 9.43 15.59 -23.41
CA GLY A 309 9.12 14.76 -22.25
C GLY A 309 8.35 13.47 -22.61
N PRO A 310 8.08 12.58 -21.64
CA PRO A 310 7.35 11.34 -21.87
C PRO A 310 5.95 11.62 -22.44
N LEU A 311 5.53 10.84 -23.44
CA LEU A 311 4.15 10.85 -23.92
C LEU A 311 3.35 9.83 -23.11
N LEU A 312 2.52 10.33 -22.19
CA LEU A 312 1.64 9.50 -21.37
C LEU A 312 0.20 9.65 -21.86
N VAL A 313 -0.30 8.71 -22.67
CA VAL A 313 -1.67 8.74 -23.17
C VAL A 313 -2.60 8.05 -22.18
N VAL A 314 -3.26 8.84 -21.32
CA VAL A 314 -4.31 8.34 -20.43
C VAL A 314 -5.65 8.77 -20.97
N ASN A 315 -6.57 7.83 -21.12
CA ASN A 315 -7.95 8.13 -21.49
C ASN A 315 -8.55 9.15 -20.50
N THR A 316 -9.16 10.23 -21.00
CA THR A 316 -9.76 11.30 -20.18
C THR A 316 -10.77 10.80 -19.14
N SER A 317 -11.51 9.72 -19.45
CA SER A 317 -12.45 9.10 -18.51
C SER A 317 -11.74 8.42 -17.34
N GLU A 318 -10.60 7.78 -17.59
CA GLU A 318 -9.77 7.15 -16.57
C GLU A 318 -9.03 8.21 -15.73
N LYS A 319 -8.57 9.31 -16.34
CA LYS A 319 -8.03 10.47 -15.60
C LYS A 319 -9.02 10.96 -14.54
N ARG A 320 -10.31 11.12 -14.89
CA ARG A 320 -11.36 11.55 -13.94
C ARG A 320 -11.58 10.55 -12.80
N LYS A 321 -11.71 9.25 -13.13
CA LYS A 321 -11.89 8.19 -12.11
C LYS A 321 -10.72 8.10 -11.15
N LEU A 322 -9.50 8.25 -11.67
CA LEU A 322 -8.30 8.25 -10.85
C LEU A 322 -8.30 9.45 -9.90
N LEU A 323 -8.59 10.65 -10.39
CA LEU A 323 -8.62 11.86 -9.55
C LEU A 323 -9.60 11.74 -8.38
N GLN A 324 -10.73 11.03 -8.56
CA GLN A 324 -11.69 10.73 -7.48
C GLN A 324 -11.15 9.77 -6.41
N ARG A 325 -10.08 9.03 -6.68
CA ARG A 325 -9.42 8.12 -5.72
C ARG A 325 -8.32 8.80 -4.91
N ARG A 326 -7.90 10.00 -5.30
CA ARG A 326 -6.90 10.76 -4.54
C ARG A 326 -7.49 11.13 -3.19
N LEU A 327 -6.69 11.01 -2.13
CA LEU A 327 -7.10 11.47 -0.81
C LEU A 327 -7.36 12.99 -0.86
N PRO A 328 -8.55 13.45 -0.45
CA PRO A 328 -8.82 14.88 -0.28
C PRO A 328 -7.86 15.45 0.76
N ALA A 329 -7.09 16.47 0.38
CA ALA A 329 -6.05 17.04 1.24
C ALA A 329 -6.67 17.80 2.43
N GLU A 330 -7.86 18.36 2.22
CA GLU A 330 -8.68 19.07 3.21
C GLU A 330 -9.16 18.19 4.37
N MET A 331 -9.21 16.87 4.18
CA MET A 331 -9.59 15.92 5.23
C MET A 331 -8.40 15.50 6.10
N LEU A 332 -7.16 15.82 5.70
CA LEU A 332 -5.94 15.48 6.43
C LEU A 332 -5.52 16.62 7.36
N TYR A 333 -5.66 16.40 8.65
CA TYR A 333 -5.19 17.29 9.71
C TYR A 333 -3.80 16.84 10.18
N TRP A 334 -2.76 17.29 9.47
CA TRP A 334 -1.37 17.02 9.83
C TRP A 334 -0.52 18.28 9.70
N THR A 335 -0.01 18.74 10.83
CA THR A 335 1.08 19.71 10.88
C THR A 335 2.28 18.90 11.32
N SER A 336 3.28 18.74 10.44
CA SER A 336 4.54 18.00 10.66
C SER A 336 4.86 17.72 12.14
N ALA A 337 5.09 16.45 12.49
CA ALA A 337 5.25 15.99 13.87
C ALA A 337 6.09 16.98 14.71
N PRO A 338 5.63 17.41 15.90
CA PRO A 338 6.41 18.29 16.75
C PRO A 338 7.75 17.62 17.04
N SER A 339 8.82 18.32 16.68
CA SER A 339 10.22 17.97 16.84
C SER A 339 10.56 17.52 18.25
#